data_AF-A0A976CNF5-F1
#
_entry.id   AF-A0A976CNF5-F1
#
_cell.length_a   1.000
_cell.length_b   1.000
_cell.length_c   1.000
_cell.angle_alpha   90.00
_cell.angle_beta   90.00
_cell.angle_gamma   90.00
#
_symmetry.space_group_name_H-M   'P 1'
#
loop_
_entity.id
_entity.type
_entity.pdbx_description
1 polymer ?
#
loop_
_entity_poly.entity_id
_entity_poly.type
_entity_poly.pdbx_seq_one_letter_code
_entity_poly.pdbx_strand_id
1 'polypeptide(L)'
;MKAEFYYDCHRYICSLVQVDFVKELKIKNHQGFVLAVKQGEKMGLLGKSRHNAKQVDVSKPHFYNVIKAAMSALELETRNEVILERNRTIADGEEMIQQQNREIRVLNEQLRIQATQIEHLSRENQQLSVQLVEKEIRETQISQEIEEDLVAPGIEDLIGESEISEKIDELPILDSGLGVELIEHQQDLEEIEEAEEISGGEVEIVDLEVVEKVEVPTESEIKHLPKRVSQRKMRKK
;
A
#
# COMPACT_ATOMS: atom_id res chain seq x y z
N MET A 1 14.84 30.77 -0.58
CA MET A 1 14.54 30.14 0.73
C MET A 1 14.49 31.21 1.81
N LYS A 2 13.52 31.13 2.74
CA LYS A 2 13.29 32.13 3.79
C LYS A 2 12.81 31.44 5.07
N ALA A 3 13.28 31.86 6.24
CA ALA A 3 12.81 31.36 7.53
C ALA A 3 12.67 32.50 8.56
N GLU A 4 11.83 32.31 9.56
CA GLU A 4 11.71 33.20 10.72
C GLU A 4 12.32 32.56 11.96
N PHE A 5 13.00 33.35 12.79
CA PHE A 5 13.60 32.83 14.03
C PHE A 5 13.65 33.90 15.11
N TYR A 6 13.83 33.44 16.35
CA TYR A 6 14.01 34.31 17.50
C TYR A 6 15.44 34.18 18.02
N TYR A 7 16.05 35.33 18.31
CA TYR A 7 17.34 35.41 18.96
C TYR A 7 17.31 36.56 19.96
N ASP A 8 17.75 36.32 21.19
CA ASP A 8 17.76 37.32 22.27
C ASP A 8 16.39 38.03 22.42
N CYS A 9 15.30 37.25 22.42
CA CYS A 9 13.91 37.72 22.50
C CYS A 9 13.42 38.63 21.35
N HIS A 10 14.21 38.79 20.28
CA HIS A 10 13.82 39.56 19.11
C HIS A 10 13.52 38.65 17.93
N ARG A 11 12.50 39.02 17.14
CA ARG A 11 12.16 38.32 15.91
C ARG A 11 13.05 38.78 14.77
N TYR A 12 13.57 37.81 14.04
CA TYR A 12 14.37 37.99 12.83
C TYR A 12 13.77 37.20 11.68
N ILE A 13 14.08 37.67 10.48
CA ILE A 13 13.73 36.99 9.23
C ILE A 13 15.02 36.79 8.47
N CYS A 14 15.31 35.56 8.07
CA CYS A 14 16.46 35.26 7.24
C CYS A 14 16.05 34.71 5.88
N SER A 15 16.92 34.91 4.90
CA SER A 15 16.82 34.29 3.59
C SER A 15 18.19 34.00 3.00
N LEU A 16 18.25 32.95 2.21
CA LEU A 16 19.44 32.59 1.44
C LEU A 16 19.16 32.86 -0.03
N VAL A 17 20.00 33.69 -0.65
CA VAL A 17 19.86 34.13 -2.05
C VAL A 17 21.19 33.88 -2.77
N GLN A 18 21.13 33.46 -4.03
CA GLN A 18 22.33 33.34 -4.86
C GLN A 18 22.61 34.67 -5.57
N VAL A 19 23.82 35.19 -5.41
CA VAL A 19 24.29 36.44 -6.01
C VAL A 19 25.67 36.19 -6.60
N ASP A 20 25.82 36.40 -7.92
CA ASP A 20 27.09 36.20 -8.64
C ASP A 20 27.73 34.83 -8.35
N PHE A 21 26.93 33.76 -8.42
CA PHE A 21 27.31 32.37 -8.13
C PHE A 21 27.63 32.05 -6.65
N VAL A 22 27.63 33.04 -5.76
CA VAL A 22 27.88 32.85 -4.31
C VAL A 22 26.56 32.92 -3.54
N LYS A 23 26.43 32.07 -2.51
CA LYS A 23 25.28 32.14 -1.59
C LYS A 23 25.46 33.32 -0.63
N GLU A 24 24.46 34.19 -0.57
CA GLU A 24 24.39 35.35 0.32
C GLU A 24 23.27 35.13 1.34
N LEU A 25 23.64 35.15 2.62
CA LEU A 25 22.72 35.12 3.75
C LEU A 25 22.27 36.54 4.06
N LYS A 26 20.96 36.75 4.10
CA LYS A 26 20.33 38.02 4.50
C LYS A 26 19.57 37.81 5.80
N ILE A 27 19.81 38.65 6.79
CA ILE A 27 19.13 38.60 8.09
C ILE A 27 18.55 39.98 8.37
N LYS A 28 17.22 40.07 8.43
CA LYS A 28 16.48 41.28 8.78
C LYS A 28 16.10 41.23 10.26
N ASN A 29 16.46 42.28 11.00
CA ASN A 29 16.06 42.44 12.40
C ASN A 29 14.69 43.12 12.53
N HIS A 30 14.16 43.15 13.75
CA HIS A 30 12.90 43.82 14.10
C HIS A 30 12.89 45.33 13.80
N GLN A 31 14.05 45.99 13.77
CA GLN A 31 14.19 47.42 13.44
C GLN A 31 14.26 47.69 11.92
N GLY A 32 14.25 46.63 11.09
CA GLY A 32 14.33 46.72 9.64
C GLY A 32 15.74 46.87 9.06
N PHE A 33 16.79 46.75 9.86
CA PHE A 33 18.16 46.60 9.37
C PHE A 33 18.38 45.21 8.81
N VAL A 34 19.13 45.13 7.72
CA VAL A 34 19.50 43.88 7.05
C VAL A 34 21.00 43.72 7.14
N LEU A 35 21.43 42.57 7.67
CA LEU A 35 22.80 42.07 7.57
C LEU A 35 22.88 41.15 6.36
N ALA A 36 23.73 41.48 5.38
CA ALA A 36 24.04 40.64 4.24
C ALA A 36 25.47 40.08 4.37
N VAL A 37 25.62 38.77 4.26
CA VAL A 37 26.89 38.06 4.40
C VAL A 37 27.04 37.07 3.26
N LYS A 38 28.11 37.20 2.46
CA LYS A 38 28.42 36.22 1.44
C LYS A 38 29.14 35.02 2.05
N GLN A 39 28.86 33.83 1.52
CA GLN A 39 29.50 32.60 1.96
C GLN A 39 31.03 32.72 1.82
N GLY A 40 31.75 32.39 2.90
CA GLY A 40 33.21 32.46 2.96
C GLY A 40 33.78 33.82 3.36
N GLU A 41 32.97 34.88 3.43
CA GLU A 41 33.43 36.22 3.82
C GLU A 41 33.30 36.46 5.33
N LYS A 42 34.31 37.10 5.94
CA LYS A 42 34.29 37.55 7.34
C LYS A 42 33.71 38.95 7.53
N MET A 43 33.51 39.67 6.42
CA MET A 43 32.90 41.00 6.43
C MET A 43 31.49 40.89 5.85
N GLY A 44 30.53 41.53 6.53
CA GLY A 44 29.16 41.67 6.08
C GLY A 44 28.79 43.14 5.86
N LEU A 45 27.64 43.36 5.23
CA LEU A 45 27.05 44.68 5.04
C LEU A 45 25.81 44.82 5.91
N LEU A 46 25.81 45.79 6.82
CA LEU A 46 24.69 46.09 7.72
C LEU A 46 24.05 47.43 7.37
N GLY A 47 22.78 47.41 6.96
CA GLY A 47 22.06 48.64 6.63
C GLY A 47 20.60 48.39 6.24
N LYS A 48 19.84 49.47 6.04
CA LYS A 48 18.49 49.39 5.46
C LYS A 48 18.53 49.24 3.93
N SER A 49 19.58 49.76 3.31
CA SER A 49 19.85 49.71 1.88
C SER A 49 21.33 49.46 1.64
N ARG A 50 21.68 48.79 0.53
CA ARG A 50 23.07 48.43 0.20
C ARG A 50 23.99 49.65 0.05
N HIS A 51 23.46 50.77 -0.46
CA HIS A 51 24.23 52.02 -0.68
C HIS A 51 24.65 52.72 0.62
N ASN A 52 23.87 52.56 1.69
CA ASN A 52 24.15 53.16 3.01
C ASN A 52 24.57 52.09 4.03
N ALA A 53 24.94 50.90 3.56
CA ALA A 53 25.30 49.79 4.44
C ALA A 53 26.70 50.00 5.00
N LYS A 54 26.84 49.82 6.31
CA LYS A 54 28.13 49.83 7.00
C LYS A 54 28.76 48.45 6.86
N GLN A 55 30.04 48.41 6.53
CA GLN A 55 30.81 47.18 6.58
C GLN A 55 31.04 46.78 8.05
N VAL A 56 30.70 45.55 8.40
CA VAL A 56 30.82 45.00 9.76
C VAL A 56 31.56 43.68 9.72
N ASP A 57 32.43 43.45 10.71
CA ASP A 57 33.07 42.14 10.89
C ASP A 57 32.08 41.18 11.56
N VAL A 58 31.71 40.12 10.83
CA VAL A 58 30.73 39.12 11.28
C VAL A 58 31.34 38.03 12.15
N SER A 59 32.68 38.02 12.29
CA SER A 59 33.40 37.12 13.20
C SER A 59 33.19 37.50 14.67
N LYS A 60 32.66 38.70 14.94
CA LYS A 60 32.34 39.14 16.30
C LYS A 60 31.22 38.28 16.91
N PRO A 61 31.29 37.95 18.22
CA PRO A 61 30.38 36.99 18.85
C PRO A 61 28.89 37.27 18.61
N HIS A 62 28.48 38.54 18.66
CA HIS A 62 27.09 38.92 18.44
C HIS A 62 26.59 38.53 17.04
N PHE A 63 27.32 38.93 15.99
CA PHE A 63 26.91 38.61 14.62
C PHE A 63 27.05 37.12 14.32
N TYR A 64 28.11 36.49 14.81
CA TYR A 64 28.33 35.06 14.66
C TYR A 64 27.16 34.23 15.21
N ASN A 65 26.70 34.54 16.42
CA ASN A 65 25.59 33.80 17.03
C ASN A 65 24.25 34.03 16.29
N VAL A 66 23.99 35.25 15.83
CA VAL A 66 22.80 35.57 15.01
C VAL A 66 22.83 34.83 13.68
N ILE A 67 24.00 34.78 13.02
CA ILE A 67 24.21 34.04 11.78
C ILE A 67 23.99 32.54 12.01
N LYS A 68 24.55 31.99 13.09
CA LYS A 68 24.37 30.58 13.44
C LYS A 68 22.90 30.25 13.66
N ALA A 69 22.17 31.08 14.41
CA ALA A 69 20.73 30.91 14.62
C ALA A 69 19.94 30.99 13.31
N ALA A 70 20.28 31.92 12.42
CA ALA A 70 19.66 32.05 11.10
C ALA A 70 19.91 30.81 10.22
N MET A 71 21.13 30.28 10.20
CA MET A 71 21.47 29.08 9.43
C MET A 71 20.70 27.86 9.94
N SER A 72 20.64 27.66 11.26
CA SER A 72 19.84 26.58 11.84
C SER A 72 18.35 26.72 11.53
N ALA A 73 17.80 27.93 11.55
CA ALA A 73 16.41 28.17 11.20
C ALA A 73 16.12 27.86 9.72
N LEU A 74 17.05 28.20 8.83
CA LEU A 74 16.96 27.80 7.43
C LEU A 74 16.98 26.27 7.31
N GLU A 75 17.99 25.59 7.87
CA GLU A 75 18.07 24.12 7.80
C GLU A 75 16.80 23.42 8.31
N LEU A 76 16.21 23.91 9.39
CA LEU A 76 14.93 23.41 9.90
C LEU A 76 13.79 23.64 8.91
N GLU A 77 13.71 24.81 8.29
CA GLU A 77 12.69 25.09 7.27
C GLU A 77 12.82 24.14 6.07
N THR A 78 14.03 23.93 5.53
CA THR A 78 14.23 22.97 4.42
C THR A 78 13.83 21.55 4.83
N ARG A 79 14.21 21.12 6.03
CA ARG A 79 13.82 19.78 6.51
C ARG A 79 12.31 19.67 6.66
N ASN A 80 11.65 20.70 7.16
CA ASN A 80 10.20 20.74 7.29
C ASN A 80 9.52 20.69 5.92
N GLU A 81 10.02 21.40 4.92
CA GLU A 81 9.52 21.33 3.53
C GLU A 81 9.57 19.88 3.00
N VAL A 82 10.71 19.19 3.16
CA VAL A 82 10.88 17.79 2.74
C VAL A 82 9.97 16.83 3.53
N ILE A 83 9.81 17.04 4.84
CA ILE A 83 8.90 16.22 5.66
C ILE A 83 7.46 16.40 5.19
N LEU A 84 7.03 17.62 4.91
CA LEU A 84 5.68 17.90 4.41
C LEU A 84 5.42 17.24 3.06
N GLU A 85 6.40 17.25 2.16
CA GLU A 85 6.31 16.56 0.87
C GLU A 85 6.20 15.05 1.07
N ARG A 86 7.07 14.44 1.88
CA ARG A 86 7.01 13.01 2.20
C ARG A 86 5.69 12.60 2.83
N ASN A 87 5.15 13.41 3.74
CA ASN A 87 3.87 13.12 4.37
C ASN A 87 2.70 13.11 3.36
N ARG A 88 2.77 13.90 2.29
CA ARG A 88 1.78 13.83 1.20
C ARG A 88 1.89 12.51 0.45
N THR A 89 3.10 12.14 0.03
CA THR A 89 3.31 10.86 -0.66
C THR A 89 2.91 9.66 0.18
N ILE A 90 3.16 9.70 1.50
CA ILE A 90 2.71 8.66 2.43
C ILE A 90 1.18 8.60 2.47
N ALA A 91 0.49 9.73 2.56
CA ALA A 91 -0.97 9.76 2.56
C ALA A 91 -1.57 9.19 1.27
N ASP A 92 -1.00 9.53 0.11
CA ASP A 92 -1.41 8.98 -1.19
C ASP A 92 -1.19 7.46 -1.24
N GLY A 93 -0.05 6.98 -0.73
CA GLY A 93 0.26 5.56 -0.61
C GLY A 93 -0.68 4.81 0.34
N GLU A 94 -1.05 5.43 1.48
CA GLU A 94 -2.04 4.89 2.41
C GLU A 94 -3.42 4.74 1.76
N GLU A 95 -3.84 5.71 0.94
CA GLU A 95 -5.10 5.64 0.19
C GLU A 95 -5.07 4.48 -0.82
N MET A 96 -3.97 4.33 -1.57
CA MET A 96 -3.80 3.22 -2.51
C MET A 96 -3.84 1.86 -1.80
N ILE A 97 -3.14 1.71 -0.66
CA ILE A 97 -3.19 0.49 0.15
C ILE A 97 -4.61 0.22 0.65
N GLN A 98 -5.34 1.24 1.08
CA GLN A 98 -6.73 1.06 1.49
C GLN A 98 -7.62 0.58 0.35
N GLN A 99 -7.42 1.10 -0.85
CA GLN A 99 -8.15 0.70 -2.04
C GLN A 99 -7.84 -0.75 -2.43
N GLN A 100 -6.56 -1.13 -2.49
CA GLN A 100 -6.14 -2.51 -2.73
C GLN A 100 -6.71 -3.48 -1.68
N ASN A 101 -6.74 -3.08 -0.41
CA ASN A 101 -7.37 -3.89 0.64
C ASN A 101 -8.89 -4.05 0.48
N ARG A 102 -9.59 -3.10 -0.14
CA ARG A 102 -11.01 -3.27 -0.51
C ARG A 102 -11.14 -4.29 -1.63
N GLU A 103 -10.30 -4.19 -2.66
CA GLU A 103 -10.31 -5.12 -3.79
C GLU A 103 -10.00 -6.55 -3.35
N ILE A 104 -8.97 -6.76 -2.52
CA ILE A 104 -8.63 -8.06 -1.93
C ILE A 104 -9.83 -8.65 -1.17
N ARG A 105 -10.57 -7.83 -0.42
CA ARG A 105 -11.78 -8.29 0.30
C ARG A 105 -12.86 -8.78 -0.66
N VAL A 106 -13.11 -8.04 -1.74
CA VAL A 106 -14.10 -8.43 -2.75
C VAL A 106 -13.67 -9.71 -3.46
N LEU A 107 -12.40 -9.80 -3.87
CA LEU A 107 -11.86 -11.00 -4.53
C LEU A 107 -11.93 -12.23 -3.62
N ASN A 108 -11.59 -12.10 -2.34
CA ASN A 108 -11.70 -13.20 -1.39
C ASN A 108 -13.13 -13.69 -1.21
N GLU A 109 -14.12 -12.79 -1.22
CA GLU A 109 -15.53 -13.18 -1.15
C GLU A 109 -15.97 -13.90 -2.44
N GLN A 110 -15.52 -13.43 -3.60
CA GLN A 110 -15.78 -14.13 -4.87
C GLN A 110 -15.18 -15.54 -4.88
N LEU A 111 -13.92 -15.70 -4.43
CA LEU A 111 -13.28 -17.01 -4.30
C LEU A 111 -14.06 -17.94 -3.38
N ARG A 112 -14.59 -17.41 -2.27
CA ARG A 112 -15.43 -18.17 -1.34
C ARG A 112 -16.72 -18.66 -2.03
N ILE A 113 -17.41 -17.79 -2.76
CA ILE A 113 -18.63 -18.15 -3.50
C ILE A 113 -18.31 -19.22 -4.54
N GLN A 114 -17.25 -19.04 -5.32
CA GLN A 114 -16.83 -20.02 -6.33
C GLN A 114 -16.49 -21.38 -5.71
N ALA A 115 -15.81 -21.40 -4.56
CA ALA A 115 -15.53 -22.65 -3.85
C ALA A 115 -16.81 -23.42 -3.49
N THR A 116 -17.86 -22.72 -3.03
CA THR A 116 -19.15 -23.37 -2.73
C THR A 116 -19.85 -23.91 -3.97
N GLN A 117 -19.74 -23.21 -5.11
CA GLN A 117 -20.31 -23.67 -6.38
C GLN A 117 -19.60 -24.93 -6.88
N ILE A 118 -18.28 -24.96 -6.80
CA ILE A 118 -17.47 -26.15 -7.16
C ILE A 118 -17.88 -27.33 -6.30
N GLU A 119 -18.05 -27.13 -4.99
CA GLU A 119 -18.47 -28.20 -4.08
C GLU A 119 -19.87 -28.72 -4.42
N HIS A 120 -20.82 -27.82 -4.73
CA HIS A 120 -22.16 -28.21 -5.16
C HIS A 120 -22.13 -29.06 -6.45
N LEU A 121 -21.46 -28.57 -7.49
CA LEU A 121 -21.33 -29.27 -8.77
C LEU A 121 -20.62 -30.62 -8.62
N SER A 122 -19.61 -30.69 -7.76
CA SER A 122 -18.92 -31.95 -7.46
C SER A 122 -19.86 -32.98 -6.84
N ARG A 123 -20.71 -32.57 -5.88
CA ARG A 123 -21.71 -33.46 -5.28
C ARG A 123 -22.76 -33.92 -6.29
N GLU A 124 -23.24 -33.01 -7.14
CA GLU A 124 -24.21 -33.32 -8.19
C GLU A 124 -23.65 -34.33 -9.19
N ASN A 125 -22.43 -34.12 -9.67
CA ASN A 125 -21.73 -35.06 -10.55
C ASN A 125 -21.55 -36.44 -9.88
N GLN A 126 -21.22 -36.49 -8.59
CA GLN A 126 -21.10 -37.75 -7.86
C GLN A 126 -22.45 -38.48 -7.76
N GLN A 127 -23.54 -37.76 -7.51
CA GLN A 127 -24.89 -38.33 -7.45
C GLN A 127 -25.32 -38.89 -8.81
N LEU A 128 -25.10 -38.15 -9.90
CA LEU A 128 -25.40 -38.60 -11.25
C LEU A 128 -24.59 -39.86 -11.62
N SER A 129 -23.31 -39.91 -11.23
CA SER A 129 -22.46 -41.09 -11.42
C SER A 129 -23.00 -42.32 -10.69
N VAL A 130 -23.43 -42.17 -9.43
CA VAL A 130 -24.05 -43.28 -8.67
C VAL A 130 -25.35 -43.74 -9.31
N GLN A 131 -26.21 -42.81 -9.75
CA GLN A 131 -27.47 -43.14 -10.42
C GLN A 131 -27.24 -43.89 -11.75
N LEU A 132 -26.20 -43.52 -12.51
CA LEU A 132 -25.82 -44.23 -13.73
C LEU A 132 -25.41 -45.68 -13.43
N VAL A 133 -24.55 -45.88 -12.43
CA VAL A 133 -24.15 -47.23 -12.00
C VAL A 133 -25.35 -48.06 -11.51
N GLU A 134 -26.23 -47.47 -10.71
CA GLU A 134 -27.45 -48.14 -10.25
C GLU A 134 -28.40 -48.51 -11.39
N LYS A 135 -28.48 -47.67 -12.41
CA LYS A 135 -29.28 -47.93 -13.60
C LYS A 135 -28.68 -49.09 -14.41
N GLU A 136 -27.37 -49.10 -14.60
CA GLU A 136 -26.65 -50.16 -15.31
C GLU A 136 -26.75 -51.51 -14.58
N ILE A 137 -26.67 -51.52 -13.24
CA ILE A 137 -26.94 -52.72 -12.41
C ILE A 137 -28.37 -53.23 -12.61
N ARG A 138 -29.36 -52.32 -12.65
CA ARG A 138 -30.76 -52.71 -12.88
C ARG A 138 -30.99 -53.25 -14.29
N GLU A 139 -30.42 -52.61 -15.31
CA GLU A 139 -30.51 -53.07 -16.69
C GLU A 139 -29.88 -54.46 -16.84
N THR A 140 -28.71 -54.71 -16.24
CA THR A 140 -28.05 -56.02 -16.27
C THR A 140 -28.80 -57.11 -15.49
N GLN A 141 -29.41 -56.79 -14.35
CA GLN A 141 -30.25 -57.74 -13.58
C GLN A 141 -31.53 -58.13 -14.33
N ILE A 142 -32.20 -57.17 -14.96
CA ILE A 142 -33.39 -57.45 -15.80
C ILE A 142 -33.00 -58.31 -17.01
N SER A 143 -31.86 -58.07 -17.64
CA SER A 143 -31.37 -58.91 -18.73
C SER A 143 -31.07 -60.35 -18.29
N GLN A 144 -30.53 -60.55 -17.08
CA GLN A 144 -30.26 -61.89 -16.53
C GLN A 144 -31.56 -62.63 -16.10
N GLU A 145 -32.54 -61.94 -15.52
CA GLU A 145 -33.84 -62.54 -15.16
C GLU A 145 -34.65 -62.98 -16.39
N ILE A 146 -34.56 -62.25 -17.51
CA ILE A 146 -35.20 -62.64 -18.78
C ILE A 146 -34.51 -63.86 -19.41
N GLU A 147 -33.20 -64.02 -19.22
CA GLU A 147 -32.46 -65.19 -19.69
C GLU A 147 -32.73 -66.43 -18.83
N GLU A 148 -32.89 -66.30 -17.50
CA GLU A 148 -33.19 -67.44 -16.61
C GLU A 148 -34.62 -67.97 -16.75
N ASP A 149 -35.61 -67.15 -17.12
CA ASP A 149 -37.00 -67.59 -17.35
C ASP A 149 -37.21 -68.26 -18.73
N LEU A 150 -36.19 -68.26 -19.61
CA LEU A 150 -36.24 -68.85 -20.95
C LEU A 150 -35.44 -70.15 -21.10
N VAL A 151 -34.84 -70.70 -20.03
CA VAL A 151 -34.14 -72.00 -20.10
C VAL A 151 -35.06 -73.15 -19.66
N ALA A 152 -35.95 -73.56 -20.56
CA ALA A 152 -36.42 -74.95 -20.61
C ALA A 152 -35.52 -75.75 -21.58
N PRO A 153 -35.05 -76.96 -21.24
CA PRO A 153 -34.17 -77.70 -22.12
C PRO A 153 -34.95 -78.50 -23.17
N GLY A 154 -34.58 -78.31 -24.43
CA GLY A 154 -34.74 -79.29 -25.50
C GLY A 154 -35.80 -78.96 -26.55
N ILE A 155 -35.39 -78.78 -27.81
CA ILE A 155 -35.28 -79.86 -28.81
C ILE A 155 -34.58 -79.28 -30.06
N GLU A 156 -33.82 -80.14 -30.71
CA GLU A 156 -32.99 -79.97 -31.90
C GLU A 156 -33.74 -79.53 -33.17
N ASP A 157 -32.95 -78.93 -34.08
CA ASP A 157 -32.94 -79.13 -35.53
C ASP A 157 -33.98 -78.44 -36.46
N LEU A 158 -33.53 -77.41 -37.20
CA LEU A 158 -33.30 -77.42 -38.67
C LEU A 158 -33.35 -76.02 -39.32
N ILE A 159 -32.28 -75.71 -40.06
CA ILE A 159 -32.20 -74.96 -41.34
C ILE A 159 -32.65 -73.48 -41.36
N GLY A 160 -31.75 -72.62 -41.86
CA GLY A 160 -32.17 -71.44 -42.61
C GLY A 160 -31.11 -70.35 -42.70
N GLU A 161 -30.25 -70.43 -43.71
CA GLU A 161 -29.40 -69.32 -44.16
C GLU A 161 -30.22 -68.04 -44.36
N SER A 162 -29.72 -66.91 -43.87
CA SER A 162 -29.66 -65.70 -44.68
C SER A 162 -28.65 -64.73 -44.09
N GLU A 163 -27.74 -64.32 -44.98
CA GLU A 163 -26.80 -63.22 -44.87
C GLU A 163 -27.49 -61.94 -44.35
N ILE A 164 -26.74 -61.04 -43.71
CA ILE A 164 -26.61 -59.62 -44.12
C ILE A 164 -25.59 -58.90 -43.21
N SER A 165 -24.52 -58.46 -43.89
CA SER A 165 -23.70 -57.26 -43.69
C SER A 165 -22.68 -57.15 -42.55
N GLU A 166 -21.43 -57.37 -42.96
CA GLU A 166 -20.29 -56.52 -42.60
C GLU A 166 -20.63 -55.02 -42.71
N LYS A 167 -20.22 -54.25 -41.69
CA LYS A 167 -19.48 -52.98 -41.79
C LYS A 167 -19.27 -52.41 -40.39
N ILE A 168 -18.18 -52.83 -39.76
CA ILE A 168 -17.54 -52.08 -38.69
C ILE A 168 -16.49 -51.24 -39.40
N ASP A 169 -16.75 -49.95 -39.56
CA ASP A 169 -15.78 -48.85 -39.60
C ASP A 169 -16.55 -47.54 -39.83
N GLU A 170 -16.11 -46.48 -39.16
CA GLU A 170 -16.61 -45.09 -39.19
C GLU A 170 -17.71 -44.73 -38.17
N LEU A 171 -17.30 -44.52 -36.91
CA LEU A 171 -17.97 -43.59 -36.01
C LEU A 171 -17.47 -42.16 -36.31
N PRO A 172 -18.33 -41.19 -36.66
CA PRO A 172 -17.95 -39.79 -36.66
C PRO A 172 -17.92 -39.28 -35.21
N ILE A 173 -16.78 -38.75 -34.81
CA ILE A 173 -16.63 -37.91 -33.62
C ILE A 173 -17.51 -36.68 -33.85
N LEU A 174 -18.64 -36.59 -33.14
CA LEU A 174 -19.42 -35.37 -33.03
C LEU A 174 -18.73 -34.47 -32.01
N ASP A 175 -17.96 -33.52 -32.55
CA ASP A 175 -17.46 -32.35 -31.86
C ASP A 175 -18.64 -31.53 -31.34
N SER A 176 -18.99 -31.72 -30.07
CA SER A 176 -20.01 -30.90 -29.39
C SER A 176 -19.39 -29.54 -29.08
N GLY A 177 -19.49 -28.65 -30.05
CA GLY A 177 -19.14 -27.24 -29.93
C GLY A 177 -19.87 -26.57 -28.77
N LEU A 178 -19.13 -26.35 -27.68
CA LEU A 178 -19.36 -25.29 -26.70
C LEU A 178 -18.02 -24.65 -26.36
N GLY A 179 -17.34 -24.19 -27.40
CA GLY A 179 -16.21 -23.30 -27.31
C GLY A 179 -16.69 -21.85 -27.26
N VAL A 180 -16.63 -21.27 -26.06
CA VAL A 180 -16.13 -19.90 -25.83
C VAL A 180 -16.70 -18.81 -26.77
N GLU A 181 -17.83 -18.21 -26.40
CA GLU A 181 -18.09 -16.79 -26.72
C GLU A 181 -17.49 -15.93 -25.61
N LEU A 182 -16.18 -15.67 -25.71
CA LEU A 182 -15.54 -14.55 -25.03
C LEU A 182 -15.71 -13.32 -25.92
N ILE A 183 -16.52 -12.39 -25.43
CA ILE A 183 -16.80 -11.10 -26.02
C ILE A 183 -15.49 -10.35 -26.30
N GLU A 184 -15.30 -10.02 -27.57
CA GLU A 184 -14.40 -9.00 -28.07
C GLU A 184 -14.66 -7.67 -27.38
N HIS A 185 -13.66 -7.16 -26.66
CA HIS A 185 -13.39 -5.72 -26.57
C HIS A 185 -11.90 -5.51 -26.31
N GLN A 186 -11.11 -5.71 -27.36
CA GLN A 186 -9.81 -5.04 -27.50
C GLN A 186 -10.02 -3.87 -28.46
N GLN A 187 -9.96 -2.65 -27.94
CA GLN A 187 -9.43 -1.52 -28.67
C GLN A 187 -8.48 -0.77 -27.75
N ASP A 188 -7.23 -0.75 -28.21
CA ASP A 188 -6.25 0.32 -28.12
C ASP A 188 -5.82 0.76 -26.73
N LEU A 189 -4.58 0.42 -26.39
CA LEU A 189 -3.54 1.41 -26.11
C LEU A 189 -2.18 0.70 -26.13
N GLU A 190 -1.50 0.86 -27.27
CA GLU A 190 -0.08 0.65 -27.45
C GLU A 190 0.74 1.60 -26.55
N GLU A 191 1.97 1.17 -26.24
CA GLU A 191 3.13 1.92 -25.75
C GLU A 191 3.00 2.47 -24.30
N ILE A 192 3.88 2.12 -23.37
CA ILE A 192 5.33 2.37 -23.41
C ILE A 192 6.07 1.27 -22.63
N GLU A 193 6.99 0.58 -23.31
CA GLU A 193 8.17 -0.03 -22.69
C GLU A 193 9.19 1.09 -22.46
N GLU A 194 9.47 1.44 -21.20
CA GLU A 194 10.79 1.94 -20.83
C GLU A 194 11.22 1.26 -19.53
N ALA A 195 12.21 0.40 -19.67
CA ALA A 195 12.97 -0.16 -18.57
C ALA A 195 13.79 0.96 -17.92
N GLU A 196 13.58 1.22 -16.62
CA GLU A 196 14.61 1.84 -15.79
C GLU A 196 15.19 0.80 -14.83
N GLU A 197 16.46 0.50 -15.09
CA GLU A 197 17.38 -0.22 -14.24
C GLU A 197 17.43 0.45 -12.85
N ILE A 198 16.92 -0.22 -11.83
CA ILE A 198 17.17 0.18 -10.44
C ILE A 198 18.59 -0.28 -10.09
N SER A 199 19.54 0.62 -10.37
CA SER A 199 20.90 0.64 -9.85
C SER A 199 20.89 0.40 -8.34
N GLY A 200 21.49 -0.72 -7.91
CA GLY A 200 21.70 -1.07 -6.52
C GLY A 200 22.51 -0.01 -5.77
N GLY A 201 21.88 0.61 -4.77
CA GLY A 201 22.55 1.39 -3.74
C GLY A 201 22.52 0.62 -2.43
N GLU A 202 23.71 0.34 -1.89
CA GLU A 202 23.95 -0.23 -0.57
C GLU A 202 23.12 0.47 0.51
N VAL A 203 22.28 -0.30 1.21
CA VAL A 203 21.71 0.11 2.48
C VAL A 203 22.66 -0.38 3.56
N GLU A 204 23.53 0.51 4.06
CA GLU A 204 24.26 0.27 5.32
C GLU A 204 23.23 0.08 6.44
N ILE A 205 23.09 -1.15 6.90
CA ILE A 205 22.35 -1.51 8.10
C ILE A 205 23.18 -0.99 9.27
N VAL A 206 22.80 0.16 9.84
CA VAL A 206 23.38 0.64 11.09
C VAL A 206 22.74 -0.14 12.24
N ASP A 207 23.52 -1.02 12.86
CA ASP A 207 23.19 -1.75 14.07
C ASP A 207 22.76 -0.77 15.18
N LEU A 208 21.48 -0.79 15.55
CA LEU A 208 21.02 -0.19 16.80
C LEU A 208 21.29 -1.17 17.95
N GLU A 209 22.36 -0.93 18.70
CA GLU A 209 22.59 -1.52 20.01
C GLU A 209 21.45 -1.15 20.97
N VAL A 210 20.75 -2.18 21.44
CA VAL A 210 19.69 -2.11 22.45
C VAL A 210 20.31 -2.06 23.84
N VAL A 211 20.19 -0.93 24.53
CA VAL A 211 20.35 -0.73 25.98
C VAL A 211 19.33 0.37 26.34
N GLU A 212 18.41 0.30 27.30
CA GLU A 212 18.48 -0.22 28.66
C GLU A 212 17.07 -0.43 29.23
N LYS A 213 17.00 -1.27 30.26
CA LYS A 213 15.81 -1.71 31.02
C LYS A 213 14.93 -0.56 31.53
N VAL A 214 13.63 -0.66 31.30
CA VAL A 214 12.62 0.07 32.09
C VAL A 214 11.93 -0.95 33.00
N GLU A 215 12.23 -0.85 34.29
CA GLU A 215 11.54 -1.58 35.35
C GLU A 215 10.12 -1.05 35.51
N VAL A 216 9.14 -1.96 35.46
CA VAL A 216 7.73 -1.70 35.72
C VAL A 216 7.50 -1.74 37.24
N PRO A 217 6.91 -0.69 37.87
CA PRO A 217 6.42 -0.83 39.22
C PRO A 217 5.00 -1.39 39.21
N THR A 218 4.85 -2.49 39.95
CA THR A 218 3.64 -3.22 40.27
C THR A 218 2.58 -2.38 40.99
N GLU A 219 1.32 -2.69 40.67
CA GLU A 219 0.11 -2.28 41.38
C GLU A 219 0.17 -2.65 42.87
N SER A 220 0.17 -1.66 43.76
CA SER A 220 -0.53 -1.70 45.06
C SER A 220 -0.21 -0.45 45.88
N GLU A 221 -1.18 0.46 46.03
CA GLU A 221 -1.51 1.19 47.27
C GLU A 221 -2.34 2.44 46.95
N ILE A 222 -3.66 2.25 46.90
CA ILE A 222 -4.64 3.34 46.91
C ILE A 222 -4.61 3.98 48.29
N LYS A 223 -3.93 5.13 48.44
CA LYS A 223 -4.07 6.01 49.61
C LYS A 223 -5.12 7.08 49.32
N HIS A 224 -6.23 6.97 50.03
CA HIS A 224 -7.32 7.94 50.07
C HIS A 224 -6.82 9.37 50.33
N LEU A 225 -7.08 10.28 49.38
CA LEU A 225 -6.96 11.72 49.59
C LEU A 225 -8.26 12.28 50.21
N PRO A 226 -8.17 13.20 51.18
CA PRO A 226 -9.35 13.79 51.81
C PRO A 226 -10.08 14.77 50.89
N LYS A 227 -11.42 14.68 50.90
CA LYS A 227 -12.36 15.52 50.17
C LYS A 227 -12.15 17.01 50.50
N ARG A 228 -11.79 17.82 49.49
CA ARG A 228 -11.78 19.29 49.61
C ARG A 228 -13.22 19.81 49.71
N VAL A 229 -13.52 20.44 50.85
CA VAL A 229 -14.78 21.15 51.10
C VAL A 229 -14.80 22.42 50.25
N SER A 230 -15.81 22.53 49.39
CA SER A 230 -16.12 23.71 48.59
C SER A 230 -16.61 24.85 49.48
N GLN A 231 -15.82 25.92 49.63
CA GLN A 231 -16.30 27.18 50.21
C GLN A 231 -16.74 28.13 49.10
N ARG A 232 -18.05 28.10 48.87
CA ARG A 232 -18.84 29.03 48.06
C ARG A 232 -18.89 30.39 48.78
N LYS A 233 -17.99 31.32 48.46
CA LYS A 233 -18.13 32.72 48.89
C LYS A 233 -19.12 33.44 47.98
N MET A 234 -20.32 33.69 48.51
CA MET A 234 -21.23 34.70 48.00
C MET A 234 -20.59 36.09 48.16
N ARG A 235 -20.65 36.90 47.11
CA ARG A 235 -20.61 38.37 47.24
C ARG A 235 -21.97 38.90 46.81
N LYS A 236 -22.67 39.51 47.77
CA LYS A 236 -23.83 40.37 47.58
C LYS A 236 -23.39 41.82 47.79
N LYS A 237 -24.15 42.69 47.12
CA LYS A 237 -24.12 44.15 47.05
C LYS A 237 -23.08 44.73 46.10
#